data_AF-A0A166VZF0-F1
#
_entry.id   AF-A0A166VZF0-F1
#
_cell.length_a   1.000
_cell.length_b   1.000
_cell.length_c   1.000
_cell.angle_alpha   90.00
_cell.angle_beta   90.00
_cell.angle_gamma   90.00
#
_symmetry.space_group_name_H-M   'P 1'
#
loop_
_entity.id
_entity.type
_entity.pdbx_description
1 polymer ?
#
loop_
_entity_poly.entity_id
_entity_poly.type
_entity_poly.pdbx_seq_one_letter_code
_entity_poly.pdbx_strand_id
1 'polypeptide(L)'
;MAQPPSLIYARQLLPMRYGYPLYYPEAMDSLPRELRGRGTGIGDVGVIKPDGSFQFAFNIFTTDTTINCFGVPDGFCVISLGHISRLANKHSKPSELMTEGRYKKSVGANLSVQASDGVALSSSESALLTMPDGAMGEDYTSLDEIRTYSIEHAISWYEFINGKLHRAAPNGSLYVVTGCDKSTAWGIATVGQHSSLQECSLQFTA
;
A
#
# COMPACT_ATOMS: atom_id res chain seq x y z
N MET A 1 20.83 13.00 6.78
CA MET A 1 19.70 13.02 5.81
C MET A 1 18.43 12.66 6.56
N ALA A 2 17.34 13.40 6.38
CA ALA A 2 16.05 13.03 6.97
C ALA A 2 15.56 11.69 6.37
N GLN A 3 14.94 10.83 7.17
CA GLN A 3 14.39 9.57 6.67
C GLN A 3 13.21 9.84 5.71
N PRO A 4 13.03 9.05 4.64
CA PRO A 4 11.88 9.15 3.76
C PRO A 4 10.55 9.03 4.54
N PRO A 5 9.57 9.91 4.31
CA PRO A 5 8.24 9.84 4.92
C PRO A 5 7.56 8.48 4.75
N SER A 6 7.75 7.84 3.60
CA SER A 6 7.25 6.50 3.28
C SER A 6 7.74 5.41 4.22
N LEU A 7 9.00 5.49 4.67
CA LEU A 7 9.57 4.53 5.62
C LEU A 7 9.01 4.74 7.03
N ILE A 8 8.83 5.99 7.44
CA ILE A 8 8.19 6.32 8.71
C ILE A 8 6.75 5.81 8.69
N TYR A 9 5.99 6.15 7.64
CA TYR A 9 4.62 5.68 7.44
C TYR A 9 4.50 4.17 7.55
N ALA A 10 5.35 3.43 6.82
CA ALA A 10 5.34 1.98 6.84
C ALA A 10 5.70 1.43 8.22
N ARG A 11 6.77 1.91 8.85
CA ARG A 11 7.17 1.47 10.19
C ARG A 11 6.07 1.70 11.23
N GLN A 12 5.33 2.80 11.13
CA GLN A 12 4.29 3.17 12.08
C GLN A 12 2.99 2.37 11.87
N LEU A 13 2.55 2.12 10.62
CA LEU A 13 1.28 1.44 10.37
C LEU A 13 1.41 -0.10 10.20
N LEU A 14 2.57 -0.63 9.83
CA LEU A 14 2.78 -2.10 9.71
C LEU A 14 2.39 -2.89 10.98
N PRO A 15 2.68 -2.41 12.22
CA PRO A 15 2.25 -3.07 13.45
C PRO A 15 0.73 -3.25 13.58
N MET A 16 -0.09 -2.47 12.88
CA MET A 16 -1.56 -2.58 12.91
C MET A 16 -2.12 -3.78 12.14
N ARG A 17 -1.28 -4.49 11.37
CA ARG A 17 -1.63 -5.74 10.68
C ARG A 17 -2.72 -5.65 9.60
N TYR A 18 -2.94 -4.48 9.00
CA TYR A 18 -3.83 -4.31 7.84
C TYR A 18 -3.16 -4.58 6.47
N GLY A 19 -1.95 -5.14 6.45
CA GLY A 19 -1.14 -5.33 5.26
C GLY A 19 0.00 -4.30 5.16
N TYR A 20 0.65 -4.23 4.00
CA TYR A 20 1.71 -3.24 3.77
C TYR A 20 1.10 -1.86 3.46
N PRO A 21 1.35 -0.82 4.27
CA PRO A 21 0.77 0.50 4.06
C PRO A 21 1.53 1.25 2.94
N LEU A 22 0.89 1.41 1.78
CA LEU A 22 1.44 2.17 0.66
C LEU A 22 1.39 3.68 0.95
N TYR A 23 2.51 4.36 0.81
CA TYR A 23 2.58 5.82 0.97
C TYR A 23 2.02 6.54 -0.26
N TYR A 24 2.24 5.96 -1.45
CA TYR A 24 1.59 6.36 -2.69
C TYR A 24 0.75 5.17 -3.19
N PRO A 25 -0.51 5.04 -2.73
CA PRO A 25 -1.38 3.93 -3.10
C PRO A 25 -1.93 4.06 -4.54
N GLU A 26 -1.87 5.25 -5.13
CA GLU A 26 -2.34 5.51 -6.48
C GLU A 26 -1.46 4.83 -7.53
N ALA A 27 -2.10 4.34 -8.60
CA ALA A 27 -1.40 3.74 -9.73
C ALA A 27 -0.57 4.80 -10.47
N MET A 28 0.63 4.42 -10.92
CA MET A 28 1.49 5.32 -11.70
C MET A 28 0.80 5.76 -13.00
N ASP A 29 0.90 7.04 -13.33
CA ASP A 29 0.32 7.62 -14.55
C ASP A 29 0.82 6.98 -15.85
N SER A 30 2.03 6.41 -15.81
CA SER A 30 2.64 5.71 -16.92
C SER A 30 1.99 4.35 -17.23
N LEU A 31 1.12 3.84 -16.35
CA LEU A 31 0.42 2.57 -16.58
C LEU A 31 -0.73 2.74 -17.59
N PRO A 32 -1.01 1.69 -18.39
CA PRO A 32 -2.23 1.60 -19.20
C PRO A 32 -3.49 1.93 -18.39
N ARG A 33 -4.52 2.44 -19.08
CA ARG A 33 -5.76 2.91 -18.43
C ARG A 33 -6.46 1.79 -17.66
N GLU A 34 -6.39 0.58 -18.19
CA GLU A 34 -6.96 -0.63 -17.61
C GLU A 34 -6.33 -0.91 -16.22
N LEU A 35 -5.00 -0.81 -16.12
CA LEU A 35 -4.28 -0.99 -14.85
C LEU A 35 -4.52 0.18 -13.89
N ARG A 36 -4.60 1.42 -14.39
CA ARG A 36 -4.90 2.59 -13.54
C ARG A 36 -6.30 2.52 -12.93
N GLY A 37 -7.31 2.17 -13.73
CA GLY A 37 -8.69 2.04 -13.27
C GLY A 37 -8.89 0.89 -12.28
N ARG A 38 -8.16 -0.22 -12.45
CA ARG A 38 -8.18 -1.35 -11.52
C ARG A 38 -7.45 -1.07 -10.21
N GLY A 39 -6.33 -0.34 -10.31
CA GLY A 39 -5.33 -0.20 -9.26
C GLY A 39 -4.65 -1.53 -8.93
N THR A 40 -3.88 -1.51 -7.85
CA THR A 40 -3.28 -2.71 -7.24
C THR A 40 -4.39 -3.68 -6.82
N GLY A 41 -4.21 -4.97 -7.12
CA GLY A 41 -5.19 -6.01 -6.83
C GLY A 41 -4.56 -7.36 -6.52
N ILE A 42 -5.39 -8.28 -6.04
CA ILE A 42 -5.00 -9.64 -5.67
C ILE A 42 -4.30 -10.34 -6.85
N GLY A 43 -3.18 -10.99 -6.55
CA GLY A 43 -2.31 -11.68 -7.51
C GLY A 43 -1.27 -10.80 -8.20
N ASP A 44 -1.30 -9.49 -7.99
CA ASP A 44 -0.27 -8.61 -8.53
C ASP A 44 1.08 -8.91 -7.88
N VAL A 45 2.10 -9.12 -8.72
CA VAL A 45 3.49 -9.29 -8.34
C VAL A 45 4.23 -7.99 -8.62
N GLY A 46 5.04 -7.53 -7.68
CA GLY A 46 5.77 -6.29 -7.84
C GLY A 46 6.75 -6.01 -6.72
N VAL A 47 7.21 -4.77 -6.66
CA VAL A 47 8.20 -4.29 -5.69
C VAL A 47 7.71 -3.00 -5.06
N ILE A 48 7.88 -2.88 -3.74
CA ILE A 48 7.66 -1.60 -3.06
C ILE A 48 8.89 -0.72 -3.29
N LYS A 49 8.67 0.47 -3.86
CA LYS A 49 9.73 1.43 -4.15
C LYS A 49 10.08 2.26 -2.91
N PRO A 50 11.26 2.90 -2.86
CA PRO A 50 11.66 3.72 -1.72
C PRO A 50 10.69 4.88 -1.40
N ASP A 51 9.97 5.37 -2.40
CA ASP A 51 8.92 6.40 -2.22
C ASP A 51 7.63 5.84 -1.59
N GLY A 52 7.51 4.53 -1.43
CA GLY A 52 6.35 3.85 -0.87
C GLY A 52 5.24 3.54 -1.87
N SER A 53 5.52 3.65 -3.17
CA SER A 53 4.64 3.15 -4.24
C SER A 53 4.85 1.66 -4.52
N PHE A 54 3.81 1.01 -5.07
CA PHE A 54 3.91 -0.37 -5.56
C PHE A 54 4.17 -0.39 -7.07
N GLN A 55 5.32 -0.95 -7.46
CA GLN A 55 5.69 -1.10 -8.87
C GLN A 55 5.23 -2.46 -9.42
N PHE A 56 4.04 -2.47 -10.02
CA PHE A 56 3.41 -3.65 -10.65
C PHE A 56 4.25 -4.25 -11.78
N ALA A 57 4.45 -5.57 -11.79
CA ALA A 57 5.16 -6.32 -12.84
C ALA A 57 4.21 -7.17 -13.70
N PHE A 58 3.46 -8.07 -13.08
CA PHE A 58 2.49 -8.96 -13.73
C PHE A 58 1.51 -9.48 -12.66
N ASN A 59 0.44 -10.16 -13.07
CA ASN A 59 -0.55 -10.79 -12.20
C ASN A 59 -0.59 -12.30 -12.45
N ILE A 60 -0.58 -13.09 -11.36
CA ILE A 60 -0.50 -14.56 -11.41
C ILE A 60 -1.80 -15.28 -11.79
N PHE A 61 -2.94 -14.60 -11.70
CA PHE A 61 -4.28 -15.16 -11.91
C PHE A 61 -4.83 -14.90 -13.32
N THR A 62 -4.04 -14.31 -14.22
CA THR A 62 -4.50 -14.00 -15.58
C THR A 62 -3.41 -14.18 -16.62
N THR A 63 -3.82 -14.57 -17.82
CA THR A 63 -3.00 -14.54 -19.04
C THR A 63 -3.39 -13.37 -19.94
N ASP A 64 -4.30 -12.50 -19.49
CA ASP A 64 -4.75 -11.34 -20.24
C ASP A 64 -3.58 -10.38 -20.45
N THR A 65 -3.20 -10.18 -21.71
CA THR A 65 -2.08 -9.32 -22.11
C THR A 65 -2.37 -7.83 -21.91
N THR A 66 -3.64 -7.44 -21.71
CA THR A 66 -3.98 -6.06 -21.32
C THR A 66 -3.57 -5.78 -19.88
N ILE A 67 -3.70 -6.78 -19.00
CA ILE A 67 -3.25 -6.73 -17.62
C ILE A 67 -1.75 -7.01 -17.51
N ASN A 68 -1.30 -8.12 -18.08
CA ASN A 68 0.11 -8.50 -18.14
C ASN A 68 0.78 -7.86 -19.35
N CYS A 69 0.62 -6.53 -19.47
CA CYS A 69 1.10 -5.73 -20.59
C CYS A 69 2.63 -5.65 -20.69
N PHE A 70 3.33 -5.95 -19.59
CA PHE A 70 4.79 -6.04 -19.55
C PHE A 70 5.31 -7.45 -19.91
N GLY A 71 4.40 -8.37 -20.26
CA GLY A 71 4.68 -9.79 -20.40
C GLY A 71 4.63 -10.53 -19.06
N VAL A 72 5.10 -11.77 -19.08
CA VAL A 72 5.15 -12.67 -17.92
C VAL A 72 6.51 -13.37 -17.85
N PRO A 73 6.90 -13.93 -16.69
CA PRO A 73 8.11 -14.74 -16.56
C PRO A 73 8.14 -15.94 -17.51
N ASP A 74 9.34 -16.43 -17.82
CA ASP A 74 9.48 -17.65 -18.61
C ASP A 74 8.96 -18.86 -17.79
N GLY A 75 8.24 -19.76 -18.46
CA GLY A 75 7.56 -20.88 -17.80
C GLY A 75 6.35 -20.47 -16.94
N PHE A 76 5.83 -19.25 -17.11
CA PHE A 76 4.63 -18.80 -16.40
C PHE A 76 3.42 -19.69 -16.71
N CYS A 77 2.83 -20.24 -15.65
CA CYS A 77 1.59 -21.00 -15.68
C CYS A 77 0.55 -20.28 -14.83
N VAL A 78 -0.57 -19.85 -15.43
CA VAL A 78 -1.64 -19.20 -14.67
C VAL A 78 -2.21 -20.15 -13.62
N ILE A 79 -2.43 -19.65 -12.41
CA ILE A 79 -3.16 -20.40 -11.37
C ILE A 79 -4.62 -19.96 -11.36
N SER A 80 -5.50 -20.90 -11.05
CA SER A 80 -6.93 -20.63 -10.94
C SER A 80 -7.18 -19.63 -9.82
N LEU A 81 -7.95 -18.57 -10.11
CA LEU A 81 -8.39 -17.65 -9.09
C LEU A 81 -9.36 -18.36 -8.15
N GLY A 82 -8.93 -18.60 -6.92
CA GLY A 82 -9.77 -19.11 -5.85
C GLY A 82 -10.74 -18.06 -5.27
N HIS A 83 -11.24 -18.33 -4.07
CA HIS A 83 -12.23 -17.49 -3.43
C HIS A 83 -11.63 -16.20 -2.86
N ILE A 84 -12.28 -15.07 -3.13
CA ILE A 84 -11.97 -13.75 -2.57
C ILE A 84 -13.07 -13.38 -1.58
N SER A 85 -12.70 -13.19 -0.31
CA SER A 85 -13.58 -12.58 0.68
C SER A 85 -13.66 -11.08 0.44
N ARG A 86 -14.86 -10.52 0.49
CA ARG A 86 -15.09 -9.08 0.32
C ARG A 86 -15.85 -8.51 1.50
N LEU A 87 -15.35 -7.41 2.05
CA LEU A 87 -15.99 -6.67 3.12
C LEU A 87 -16.16 -5.21 2.70
N ALA A 88 -17.38 -4.84 2.31
CA ALA A 88 -17.67 -3.51 1.74
C ALA A 88 -17.34 -2.34 2.68
N ASN A 89 -17.43 -2.56 3.99
CA ASN A 89 -17.17 -1.56 5.03
C ASN A 89 -16.10 -2.07 6.01
N LYS A 90 -14.98 -2.60 5.51
CA LYS A 90 -13.87 -3.08 6.36
C LYS A 90 -13.36 -1.96 7.25
N HIS A 91 -13.33 -0.73 6.73
CA HIS A 91 -13.14 0.49 7.50
C HIS A 91 -14.39 1.37 7.37
N SER A 92 -14.90 1.85 8.51
CA SER A 92 -16.11 2.68 8.57
C SER A 92 -15.95 4.01 7.83
N LYS A 93 -17.09 4.64 7.49
CA LYS A 93 -17.11 6.00 6.93
C LYS A 93 -17.51 7.01 8.02
N PRO A 94 -16.65 7.97 8.40
CA PRO A 94 -15.21 8.06 8.12
C PRO A 94 -14.39 7.06 8.95
N SER A 95 -13.13 6.85 8.58
CA SER A 95 -12.16 6.07 9.37
C SER A 95 -10.79 6.71 9.36
N GLU A 96 -10.04 6.45 10.45
CA GLU A 96 -8.69 6.94 10.67
C GLU A 96 -7.86 5.78 11.23
N LEU A 97 -6.67 5.57 10.67
CA LEU A 97 -5.64 4.70 11.23
C LEU A 97 -4.48 5.58 11.71
N MET A 98 -4.20 5.56 13.01
CA MET A 98 -3.15 6.38 13.59
C MET A 98 -2.36 5.61 14.64
N THR A 99 -1.05 5.83 14.66
CA THR A 99 -0.24 5.42 15.81
C THR A 99 -0.43 6.40 16.95
N GLU A 100 -0.40 5.90 18.19
CA GLU A 100 -0.44 6.75 19.39
C GLU A 100 0.62 7.86 19.27
N GLY A 101 0.17 9.12 19.24
CA GLY A 101 1.02 10.24 18.80
C GLY A 101 0.31 11.60 18.81
N ARG A 102 1.02 12.64 18.33
CA ARG A 102 0.68 14.07 18.45
C ARG A 102 -0.43 14.53 17.50
N TYR A 103 -1.55 13.83 17.44
CA TYR A 103 -2.70 14.24 16.64
C TYR A 103 -3.83 14.69 17.57
N LYS A 104 -4.29 15.92 17.42
CA LYS A 104 -5.54 16.40 18.01
C LYS A 104 -6.61 16.46 16.92
N LYS A 105 -7.84 16.12 17.29
CA LYS A 105 -9.01 16.23 16.41
C LYS A 105 -9.71 17.55 16.73
N SER A 106 -9.75 18.51 15.81
CA SER A 106 -10.69 19.64 15.93
C SER A 106 -12.08 19.19 15.48
N VAL A 107 -13.10 19.50 16.27
CA VAL A 107 -14.50 19.17 15.97
C VAL A 107 -14.96 19.96 14.73
N GLY A 108 -15.25 19.23 13.65
CA GLY A 108 -15.61 19.75 12.32
C GLY A 108 -14.98 18.87 11.24
N ALA A 109 -15.41 18.95 9.97
CA ALA A 109 -14.82 18.21 8.83
C ALA A 109 -13.34 18.57 8.52
N ASN A 110 -12.66 19.21 9.48
CA ASN A 110 -11.30 19.68 9.41
C ASN A 110 -10.49 18.89 10.44
N LEU A 111 -9.55 18.07 9.98
CA LEU A 111 -8.52 17.48 10.84
C LEU A 111 -7.34 18.47 10.88
N SER A 112 -7.23 19.25 11.95
CA SER A 112 -6.04 20.07 12.23
C SER A 112 -5.06 19.27 13.10
N VAL A 113 -3.82 19.10 12.63
CA VAL A 113 -2.77 18.49 13.46
C VAL A 113 -2.26 19.55 14.44
N GLN A 114 -2.86 19.60 15.63
CA GLN A 114 -2.36 20.45 16.73
C GLN A 114 -1.50 19.64 17.70
N ALA A 115 -0.26 20.07 17.90
CA ALA A 115 0.54 19.62 19.04
C ALA A 115 -0.09 20.16 20.33
N SER A 116 -0.38 19.30 21.31
CA SER A 116 -0.69 19.76 22.66
C SER A 116 0.56 20.39 23.27
N ASP A 117 0.47 21.67 23.60
CA ASP A 117 1.25 22.24 24.69
C ASP A 117 0.83 21.51 25.98
N GLY A 118 1.73 20.73 26.59
CA GLY A 118 1.52 20.22 27.95
C GLY A 118 1.42 18.70 28.16
N VAL A 119 1.95 17.85 27.28
CA VAL A 119 2.24 16.44 27.61
C VAL A 119 3.64 16.11 27.10
N ALA A 120 4.48 15.54 27.97
CA ALA A 120 5.89 15.26 27.75
C ALA A 120 6.20 14.93 26.29
N LEU A 121 7.18 15.64 25.71
CA LEU A 121 7.75 15.41 24.38
C LEU A 121 8.28 13.96 24.30
N SER A 122 7.39 13.00 24.05
CA SER A 122 7.80 11.69 23.57
C SER A 122 8.34 11.91 22.16
N SER A 123 9.60 11.58 21.98
CA SER A 123 10.41 11.66 20.78
C SER A 123 9.99 10.63 19.71
N SER A 124 8.69 10.38 19.58
CA SER A 124 8.16 9.25 18.82
C SER A 124 7.60 9.76 17.50
N GLU A 125 8.04 9.12 16.42
CA GLU A 125 7.47 9.29 15.10
C GLU A 125 5.99 8.91 15.10
N SER A 126 5.24 9.44 14.13
CA SER A 126 3.83 9.08 14.01
C SER A 126 3.36 9.09 12.56
N ALA A 127 2.33 8.28 12.30
CA ALA A 127 1.64 8.24 11.02
C ALA A 127 0.13 8.32 11.22
N LEU A 128 -0.53 9.00 10.29
CA LEU A 128 -1.98 9.10 10.19
C LEU A 128 -2.40 8.79 8.75
N LEU A 129 -3.32 7.85 8.60
CA LEU A 129 -4.11 7.64 7.40
C LEU A 129 -5.57 7.99 7.72
N THR A 130 -6.15 8.91 6.96
CA THR A 130 -7.59 9.23 7.04
C THR A 130 -8.27 8.79 5.76
N MET A 131 -9.45 8.20 5.89
CA MET A 131 -10.30 7.71 4.81
C MET A 131 -11.72 8.23 5.03
N PRO A 132 -12.06 9.44 4.53
CA PRO A 132 -13.38 10.04 4.74
C PRO A 132 -14.53 9.15 4.26
N ASP A 133 -14.31 8.46 3.16
CA ASP A 133 -15.27 7.52 2.56
C ASP A 133 -15.12 6.09 3.07
N GLY A 134 -14.35 5.87 4.13
CA GLY A 134 -13.97 4.54 4.60
C GLY A 134 -13.22 3.73 3.56
N ALA A 135 -13.20 2.41 3.73
CA ALA A 135 -12.59 1.51 2.76
C ALA A 135 -13.26 0.14 2.73
N MET A 136 -13.32 -0.42 1.52
CA MET A 136 -13.67 -1.83 1.31
C MET A 136 -12.41 -2.68 1.40
N GLY A 137 -12.53 -3.91 1.86
CA GLY A 137 -11.46 -4.89 1.87
C GLY A 137 -11.74 -6.07 0.96
N GLU A 138 -10.70 -6.56 0.30
CA GLU A 138 -10.70 -7.83 -0.43
C GLU A 138 -9.52 -8.68 0.06
N ASP A 139 -9.77 -9.93 0.43
CA ASP A 139 -8.74 -10.84 0.95
C ASP A 139 -8.86 -12.22 0.27
N TYR A 140 -7.76 -12.72 -0.28
CA TYR A 140 -7.66 -14.07 -0.86
C TYR A 140 -7.60 -15.11 0.26
N THR A 141 -8.45 -16.14 0.19
CA THR A 141 -8.58 -17.08 1.31
C THR A 141 -7.50 -18.15 1.33
N SER A 142 -6.99 -18.57 0.16
CA SER A 142 -6.07 -19.71 0.04
C SER A 142 -4.60 -19.26 -0.04
N LEU A 143 -4.07 -18.66 1.03
CA LEU A 143 -2.70 -18.11 1.01
C LEU A 143 -1.61 -19.16 0.71
N ASP A 144 -1.83 -20.42 1.08
CA ASP A 144 -0.88 -21.51 0.84
C ASP A 144 -0.69 -21.82 -0.65
N GLU A 145 -1.72 -21.64 -1.48
CA GLU A 145 -1.62 -21.82 -2.94
C GLU A 145 -0.69 -20.76 -3.54
N ILE A 146 -0.94 -19.49 -3.20
CA ILE A 146 -0.09 -18.38 -3.65
C ILE A 146 1.34 -18.58 -3.15
N ARG A 147 1.51 -18.99 -1.89
CA ARG A 147 2.83 -19.21 -1.29
C ARG A 147 3.60 -20.31 -2.01
N THR A 148 2.97 -21.46 -2.24
CA THR A 148 3.58 -22.61 -2.92
C THR A 148 4.01 -22.23 -4.33
N TYR A 149 3.09 -21.63 -5.08
CA TYR A 149 3.35 -21.13 -6.43
C TYR A 149 4.49 -20.10 -6.46
N SER A 150 4.51 -19.16 -5.51
CA SER A 150 5.56 -18.15 -5.42
C SER A 150 6.93 -18.75 -5.14
N ILE A 151 7.03 -19.77 -4.28
CA ILE A 151 8.29 -20.45 -3.98
C ILE A 151 8.83 -21.17 -5.21
N GLU A 152 7.97 -21.88 -5.93
CA GLU A 152 8.33 -22.63 -7.13
C GLU A 152 8.85 -21.71 -8.25
N HIS A 153 8.25 -20.52 -8.41
CA HIS A 153 8.56 -19.62 -9.53
C HIS A 153 9.43 -18.40 -9.15
N ALA A 154 9.81 -18.22 -7.88
CA ALA A 154 10.52 -17.03 -7.42
C ALA A 154 11.77 -16.70 -8.26
N ILE A 155 12.54 -17.72 -8.67
CA ILE A 155 13.75 -17.53 -9.48
C ILE A 155 13.40 -16.91 -10.84
N SER A 156 12.45 -17.48 -11.58
CA SER A 156 12.06 -16.94 -12.89
C SER A 156 11.43 -15.55 -12.78
N TRP A 157 10.78 -15.24 -11.65
CA TRP A 157 10.26 -13.89 -11.38
C TRP A 157 11.38 -12.87 -11.24
N TYR A 158 12.45 -13.18 -10.50
CA TYR A 158 13.62 -12.29 -10.42
C TYR A 158 14.30 -12.13 -11.78
N GLU A 159 14.47 -13.20 -12.54
CA GLU A 159 15.03 -13.14 -13.91
C GLU A 159 14.20 -12.27 -14.83
N PHE A 160 12.87 -12.38 -14.77
CA PHE A 160 11.96 -11.53 -15.52
C PHE A 160 12.02 -10.06 -15.09
N ILE A 161 11.86 -9.80 -13.80
CA ILE A 161 11.77 -8.44 -13.23
C ILE A 161 13.10 -7.68 -13.35
N ASN A 162 14.22 -8.36 -13.13
CA ASN A 162 15.55 -7.73 -13.21
C ASN A 162 16.16 -7.80 -14.60
N GLY A 163 15.94 -8.89 -15.33
CA GLY A 163 16.46 -9.10 -16.67
C GLY A 163 15.64 -8.37 -17.73
N LYS A 164 14.35 -8.73 -17.90
CA LYS A 164 13.50 -8.14 -18.97
C LYS A 164 12.97 -6.76 -18.60
N LEU A 165 12.58 -6.54 -17.34
CA LEU A 165 11.99 -5.26 -16.91
C LEU A 165 13.00 -4.26 -16.33
N HIS A 166 14.25 -4.66 -16.10
CA HIS A 166 15.33 -3.81 -15.60
C HIS A 166 15.04 -3.07 -14.28
N ARG A 167 14.32 -3.72 -13.34
CA ARG A 167 13.83 -3.04 -12.12
C ARG A 167 14.76 -3.13 -10.91
N ALA A 168 15.84 -3.90 -11.00
CA ALA A 168 16.85 -4.06 -9.95
C ALA A 168 16.26 -4.37 -8.56
N ALA A 169 15.27 -5.25 -8.51
CA ALA A 169 14.64 -5.78 -7.31
C ALA A 169 15.66 -6.59 -6.48
N PRO A 170 15.97 -6.18 -5.24
CA PRO A 170 16.83 -6.95 -4.35
C PRO A 170 16.22 -8.30 -3.96
N ASN A 171 17.07 -9.27 -3.59
CA ASN A 171 16.60 -10.54 -3.05
C ASN A 171 15.72 -10.32 -1.80
N GLY A 172 14.56 -10.96 -1.77
CA GLY A 172 13.54 -10.81 -0.73
C GLY A 172 12.64 -9.58 -0.88
N SER A 173 12.73 -8.81 -1.97
CA SER A 173 11.93 -7.59 -2.14
C SER A 173 10.67 -7.74 -3.00
N LEU A 174 10.43 -8.93 -3.58
CA LEU A 174 9.22 -9.19 -4.35
C LEU A 174 8.03 -9.38 -3.40
N TYR A 175 6.91 -8.75 -3.76
CA TYR A 175 5.64 -8.88 -3.08
C TYR A 175 4.63 -9.53 -4.03
N VAL A 176 3.77 -10.36 -3.47
CA VAL A 176 2.54 -10.82 -4.11
C VAL A 176 1.37 -10.27 -3.30
N VAL A 177 0.45 -9.58 -3.96
CA VAL A 177 -0.72 -9.01 -3.30
C VAL A 177 -1.72 -10.11 -3.01
N THR A 178 -1.97 -10.39 -1.74
CA THR A 178 -2.94 -11.41 -1.29
C THR A 178 -4.24 -10.81 -0.79
N GLY A 179 -4.28 -9.50 -0.60
CA GLY A 179 -5.44 -8.74 -0.19
C GLY A 179 -5.19 -7.25 -0.38
N CYS A 180 -6.26 -6.45 -0.44
CA CYS A 180 -6.18 -5.01 -0.60
C CYS A 180 -7.36 -4.31 0.06
N ASP A 181 -7.06 -3.20 0.73
CA ASP A 181 -8.06 -2.27 1.23
C ASP A 181 -8.11 -1.06 0.29
N LYS A 182 -9.29 -0.76 -0.25
CA LYS A 182 -9.49 0.28 -1.27
C LYS A 182 -10.41 1.37 -0.75
N SER A 183 -9.97 2.61 -0.89
CA SER A 183 -10.73 3.81 -0.58
C SER A 183 -10.82 4.71 -1.82
N THR A 184 -11.91 5.46 -1.93
CA THR A 184 -12.10 6.49 -2.98
C THR A 184 -11.43 7.81 -2.61
N ALA A 185 -11.20 8.06 -1.33
CA ALA A 185 -10.57 9.28 -0.82
C ALA A 185 -9.70 8.97 0.39
N TRP A 186 -8.45 9.43 0.39
CA TRP A 186 -7.53 9.23 1.50
C TRP A 186 -6.63 10.44 1.70
N GLY A 187 -6.06 10.55 2.90
CA GLY A 187 -5.00 11.51 3.22
C GLY A 187 -3.99 10.88 4.15
N ILE A 188 -2.71 11.18 3.91
CA ILE A 188 -1.60 10.63 4.67
C ILE A 188 -0.83 11.79 5.29
N ALA A 189 -0.53 11.67 6.58
CA ALA A 189 0.38 12.57 7.29
C ALA A 189 1.41 11.75 8.07
N THR A 190 2.66 12.19 8.04
CA THR A 190 3.77 11.58 8.78
C THR A 190 4.54 12.64 9.54
N VAL A 191 4.96 12.30 10.76
CA VAL A 191 5.78 13.17 11.61
C VAL A 191 7.05 12.41 11.97
N GLY A 192 8.21 12.95 11.57
CA GLY A 192 9.51 12.40 11.91
C GLY A 192 10.06 12.91 13.24
N GLN A 193 11.04 12.19 13.79
CA GLN A 193 11.59 12.39 15.13
C GLN A 193 12.18 13.80 15.41
N HIS A 194 12.71 14.48 14.39
CA HIS A 194 13.33 15.81 14.51
C HIS A 194 12.57 16.91 13.76
N SER A 195 11.30 16.65 13.39
CA SER A 195 10.48 17.64 12.70
C SER A 195 10.09 18.75 13.68
N SER A 196 10.43 20.00 13.38
CA SER A 196 9.82 21.14 14.07
C SER A 196 8.31 21.07 13.87
N LEU A 197 7.54 21.18 14.95
CA LEU A 197 6.09 21.12 14.94
C LEU A 197 5.52 22.27 14.10
N GLN A 198 5.21 22.00 12.84
CA GLN A 198 4.36 22.86 12.02
C GLN A 198 2.94 22.30 12.06
N GLU A 199 1.96 23.19 12.23
CA GLU A 199 0.55 22.84 12.14
C GLU A 199 0.26 22.45 10.68
N CYS A 200 -0.10 21.19 10.46
CA CYS A 200 -0.54 20.70 9.16
C CYS A 200 -2.04 20.39 9.26
N SER A 201 -2.84 20.85 8.32
CA SER A 201 -4.25 20.48 8.22
C SER A 201 -4.48 19.63 6.98
N LEU A 202 -5.28 18.58 7.14
CA LEU A 202 -5.83 17.81 6.02
C LEU A 202 -7.30 18.23 5.90
N GLN A 203 -7.66 18.79 4.75
CA GLN A 203 -9.02 19.20 4.43
C GLN A 203 -9.51 18.41 3.23
N PHE A 204 -10.67 17.78 3.37
CA PHE A 204 -11.38 17.13 2.27
C PHE A 204 -12.59 17.98 1.92
N THR A 205 -12.65 18.42 0.67
CA THR A 205 -13.84 19.06 0.11
C THR A 205 -14.70 18.00 -0.54
N ALA A 206 -15.96 17.91 -0.12
CA ALA A 206 -16.97 17.04 -0.75
C ALA A 206 -17.37 17.54 -2.14
#